data_AF-A0A1T1BV70-F1
#
_entry.id   AF-A0A1T1BV70-F1
#
_cell.length_a   1.000
_cell.length_b   1.000
_cell.length_c   1.000
_cell.angle_alpha   90.00
_cell.angle_beta   90.00
_cell.angle_gamma   90.00
#
_symmetry.space_group_name_H-M   'P 1'
#
loop_
_entity.id
_entity.type
_entity.pdbx_description
1 polymer ?
#
loop_
_entity_poly.entity_id
_entity_poly.type
_entity_poly.pdbx_seq_one_letter_code
_entity_poly.pdbx_strand_id
1 'polypeptide(L)'
;MQVSTKYSIPICCGLILILGINYFFSSKEKTVSAKPVIKKTELIEKKEAVAFDTKDCSDEEVKLFLSEFIQQFSTNKAANINKFIDKTNGLAIFVRDGYYPILSFSDGIDDWIECFDFRIYDNVEFGKFPKYLGDGEFEKTGFYYVKYQNKFSLDDFDDTYSNRSDEEKKPFRQLEKLCNYRADVMSLDKSRVLTLYFSIYKNNKYLVGITQDSVDDVLYIDQENEFVPIDTEEQVETFLSNNRRFCDVANKAYVDFDKKEITYWDFGDHPYPFSNYKIGPVNVISAKIKIRDIKFFNLGEEDEGFTLKLSNKGVFSSYRMGARPQYIYAKCN
;
A
#
# COMPACT_ATOMS: atom_id res chain seq x y z
N MET A 1 -44.70 9.59 -60.25
CA MET A 1 -44.19 9.51 -58.87
C MET A 1 -43.03 10.48 -58.78
N GLN A 2 -43.28 11.67 -58.26
CA GLN A 2 -42.28 12.72 -58.08
C GLN A 2 -42.81 13.64 -56.98
N VAL A 3 -42.13 13.68 -55.84
CA VAL A 3 -42.28 14.76 -54.87
C VAL A 3 -40.88 15.30 -54.59
N SER A 4 -40.79 16.60 -54.83
CA SER A 4 -39.63 17.47 -54.75
C SER A 4 -39.06 17.55 -53.33
N THR A 5 -37.73 17.45 -53.24
CA THR A 5 -36.93 17.67 -52.04
C THR A 5 -36.85 19.16 -51.72
N LYS A 6 -37.39 19.53 -50.55
CA LYS A 6 -37.20 20.83 -49.92
C LYS A 6 -36.87 20.63 -48.44
N TYR A 7 -35.80 21.30 -48.01
CA TYR A 7 -35.35 21.55 -46.63
C TYR A 7 -34.66 20.41 -45.86
N SER A 8 -33.32 20.40 -45.90
CA SER A 8 -32.49 19.77 -44.87
C SER A 8 -31.05 20.32 -44.82
N ILE A 9 -30.85 21.61 -45.12
CA ILE A 9 -29.53 22.25 -45.06
C ILE A 9 -29.69 23.68 -44.51
N PRO A 10 -30.03 23.83 -43.22
CA PRO A 10 -29.24 24.77 -42.42
C PRO A 10 -29.01 24.37 -40.95
N ILE A 11 -29.60 23.28 -40.44
CA ILE A 11 -29.54 22.95 -39.00
C ILE A 11 -28.26 22.17 -38.62
N CYS A 12 -27.72 21.34 -39.53
CA CYS A 12 -26.52 20.55 -39.25
C CYS A 12 -25.24 21.40 -39.20
N CYS A 13 -25.13 22.48 -39.97
CA CYS A 13 -23.94 23.35 -39.94
C CYS A 13 -23.88 24.22 -38.67
N GLY A 14 -25.04 24.60 -38.09
CA GLY A 14 -25.09 25.36 -36.84
C GLY A 14 -24.68 24.53 -35.62
N LEU A 15 -25.06 23.25 -35.56
CA LEU A 15 -24.70 22.35 -34.46
C LEU A 15 -23.19 22.00 -34.44
N ILE A 16 -22.57 21.86 -35.61
CA ILE A 16 -21.12 21.58 -35.71
C ILE A 16 -20.29 22.80 -35.29
N LEU A 17 -20.74 24.02 -35.60
CA LEU A 17 -20.07 25.25 -35.17
C LEU A 17 -20.19 25.49 -33.66
N ILE A 18 -21.33 25.19 -33.04
CA ILE A 18 -21.50 25.34 -31.58
C ILE A 18 -20.69 24.29 -30.80
N LEU A 19 -20.60 23.04 -31.29
CA LEU A 19 -19.75 22.01 -30.69
C LEU A 19 -18.26 22.32 -30.89
N GLY A 20 -17.87 22.83 -32.05
CA GLY A 20 -16.49 23.24 -32.33
C GLY A 20 -16.04 24.42 -31.45
N ILE A 21 -16.90 25.40 -31.23
CA ILE A 21 -16.60 26.56 -30.36
C ILE A 21 -16.54 26.14 -28.88
N ASN A 22 -17.41 25.23 -28.40
CA ASN A 22 -17.29 24.68 -27.04
C ASN A 22 -16.01 23.86 -26.86
N TYR A 23 -15.54 23.15 -27.88
CA TYR A 23 -14.26 22.43 -27.81
C TYR A 23 -13.05 23.37 -27.87
N PHE A 24 -13.16 24.51 -28.60
CA PHE A 24 -12.07 25.49 -28.74
C PHE A 24 -11.99 26.49 -27.57
N PHE A 25 -13.12 26.82 -26.93
CA PHE A 25 -13.18 27.67 -25.72
C PHE A 25 -13.19 26.89 -24.41
N SER A 26 -13.18 25.55 -24.45
CA SER A 26 -12.69 24.72 -23.33
C SER A 26 -11.17 24.88 -23.23
N SER A 27 -10.79 26.11 -22.92
CA SER A 27 -9.48 26.53 -22.49
C SER A 27 -9.07 25.55 -21.42
N LYS A 28 -7.92 24.92 -21.62
CA LYS A 28 -7.19 24.18 -20.60
C LYS A 28 -7.19 25.01 -19.32
N GLU A 29 -8.15 24.76 -18.43
CA GLU A 29 -7.85 24.81 -17.02
C GLU A 29 -6.70 23.85 -16.90
N LYS A 30 -5.51 24.41 -16.66
CA LYS A 30 -4.46 23.66 -16.01
C LYS A 30 -5.16 23.04 -14.81
N THR A 31 -5.42 21.74 -14.88
CA THR A 31 -5.55 20.90 -13.70
C THR A 31 -4.23 21.08 -12.97
N VAL A 32 -4.15 22.17 -12.21
CA VAL A 32 -3.33 22.24 -11.01
C VAL A 32 -3.77 20.99 -10.29
N SER A 33 -2.88 19.99 -10.26
CA SER A 33 -3.01 18.88 -9.34
C SER A 33 -3.42 19.52 -8.03
N ALA A 34 -4.68 19.30 -7.65
CA ALA A 34 -5.17 19.80 -6.38
C ALA A 34 -4.26 19.08 -5.40
N LYS A 35 -3.31 19.82 -4.80
CA LYS A 35 -2.63 19.35 -3.60
C LYS A 35 -3.75 18.78 -2.74
N PRO A 36 -3.62 17.55 -2.22
CA PRO A 36 -4.64 16.98 -1.36
C PRO A 36 -4.93 18.05 -0.32
N VAL A 37 -6.15 18.58 -0.35
CA VAL A 37 -6.59 19.52 0.67
C VAL A 37 -6.71 18.62 1.88
N ILE A 38 -5.65 18.60 2.69
CA ILE A 38 -5.71 18.10 4.05
C ILE A 38 -6.75 18.99 4.70
N LYS A 39 -8.01 18.53 4.70
CA LYS A 39 -9.06 19.18 5.46
C LYS A 39 -8.51 19.24 6.88
N LYS A 40 -8.40 20.45 7.43
CA LYS A 40 -8.18 20.61 8.86
C LYS A 40 -9.23 19.73 9.53
N THR A 41 -8.75 18.71 10.25
CA THR A 41 -9.57 17.88 11.15
C THR A 41 -10.50 18.84 11.88
N GLU A 42 -11.80 18.77 11.63
CA GLU A 42 -12.75 19.60 12.35
C GLU A 42 -12.57 19.31 13.84
N LEU A 43 -12.44 20.37 14.64
CA LEU A 43 -12.34 20.26 16.09
C LEU A 43 -13.63 19.58 16.58
N ILE A 44 -13.54 18.29 16.89
CA ILE A 44 -14.65 17.51 17.43
C ILE A 44 -14.98 18.10 18.80
N GLU A 45 -16.06 18.88 18.90
CA GLU A 45 -16.59 19.34 20.18
C GLU A 45 -17.12 18.13 20.96
N LYS A 46 -16.37 17.72 21.99
CA LYS A 46 -16.76 16.60 22.85
C LYS A 46 -17.83 17.02 23.86
N LYS A 47 -18.89 16.22 23.94
CA LYS A 47 -19.82 16.21 25.07
C LYS A 47 -19.18 15.49 26.26
N GLU A 48 -19.54 15.88 27.48
CA GLU A 48 -19.00 15.33 28.73
C GLU A 48 -19.06 13.79 28.77
N ALA A 49 -17.97 13.19 29.23
CA ALA A 49 -17.78 11.75 29.28
C ALA A 49 -18.74 11.10 30.30
N VAL A 50 -19.62 10.24 29.81
CA VAL A 50 -20.46 9.36 30.62
C VAL A 50 -19.58 8.29 31.26
N ALA A 51 -19.92 7.86 32.50
CA ALA A 51 -19.21 6.80 33.21
C ALA A 51 -19.05 5.55 32.31
N PHE A 52 -17.79 5.19 32.04
CA PHE A 52 -17.44 4.11 31.12
C PHE A 52 -17.36 2.78 31.87
N ASP A 53 -18.27 1.85 31.56
CA ASP A 53 -18.26 0.51 32.14
C ASP A 53 -17.06 -0.30 31.62
N THR A 54 -16.13 -0.59 32.53
CA THR A 54 -14.90 -1.34 32.28
C THR A 54 -14.98 -2.82 32.63
N LYS A 55 -16.19 -3.37 32.78
CA LYS A 55 -16.37 -4.80 33.02
C LYS A 55 -15.86 -5.63 31.85
N ASP A 56 -14.97 -6.58 32.15
CA ASP A 56 -14.40 -7.48 31.15
C ASP A 56 -15.46 -8.37 30.48
N CYS A 57 -15.24 -8.65 29.20
CA CYS A 57 -15.97 -9.66 28.43
C CYS A 57 -15.41 -11.07 28.68
N SER A 58 -16.23 -12.11 28.44
CA SER A 58 -15.70 -13.47 28.30
C SER A 58 -14.93 -13.63 26.99
N ASP A 59 -14.09 -14.66 26.89
CA ASP A 59 -13.32 -14.94 25.67
C ASP A 59 -14.24 -15.22 24.46
N GLU A 60 -15.39 -15.86 24.67
CA GLU A 60 -16.41 -16.09 23.64
C GLU A 60 -17.02 -14.78 23.14
N GLU A 61 -17.34 -13.85 24.05
CA GLU A 61 -17.88 -12.53 23.69
C GLU A 61 -16.86 -11.71 22.87
N VAL A 62 -15.57 -11.80 23.22
CA VAL A 62 -14.49 -11.13 22.47
C VAL A 62 -14.39 -11.72 21.06
N LYS A 63 -14.34 -13.05 20.93
CA LYS A 63 -14.24 -13.72 19.62
C LYS A 63 -15.46 -13.43 18.74
N LEU A 64 -16.66 -13.39 19.31
CA LEU A 64 -17.88 -13.07 18.58
C LEU A 64 -17.81 -11.64 18.00
N PHE A 65 -17.42 -10.67 18.82
CA PHE A 65 -17.24 -9.28 18.38
C PHE A 65 -16.20 -9.17 17.26
N LEU A 66 -15.04 -9.81 17.41
CA LEU A 66 -13.98 -9.78 16.39
C LEU A 66 -14.44 -10.44 15.07
N SER A 67 -15.17 -11.54 15.16
CA SER A 67 -15.73 -12.22 13.98
C SER A 67 -16.73 -11.33 13.23
N GLU A 68 -17.60 -10.64 13.97
CA GLU A 68 -18.54 -9.68 13.39
C GLU A 68 -17.80 -8.51 12.73
N PHE A 69 -16.78 -7.96 13.39
CA PHE A 69 -15.93 -6.92 12.84
C PHE A 69 -15.30 -7.37 11.51
N ILE A 70 -14.67 -8.54 11.45
CA ILE A 70 -14.00 -9.03 10.23
C ILE A 70 -14.99 -9.17 9.07
N GLN A 71 -16.18 -9.70 9.33
CA GLN A 71 -17.23 -9.80 8.32
C GLN A 71 -17.63 -8.42 7.76
N GLN A 72 -17.81 -7.44 8.64
CA GLN A 72 -18.17 -6.08 8.23
C GLN A 72 -17.01 -5.36 7.52
N PHE A 73 -15.78 -5.51 8.02
CA PHE A 73 -14.56 -4.96 7.42
C PHE A 73 -14.34 -5.50 6.01
N SER A 74 -14.52 -6.81 5.81
CA SER A 74 -14.36 -7.47 4.51
C SER A 74 -15.35 -7.02 3.43
N THR A 75 -16.40 -6.26 3.80
CA THR A 75 -17.28 -5.62 2.82
C THR A 75 -16.68 -4.38 2.17
N ASN A 76 -15.60 -3.84 2.74
CA ASN A 76 -14.96 -2.57 2.39
C ASN A 76 -15.95 -1.39 2.24
N LYS A 77 -16.97 -1.35 3.10
CA LYS A 77 -17.96 -0.26 3.16
C LYS A 77 -17.76 0.55 4.43
N ALA A 78 -17.43 1.84 4.30
CA ALA A 78 -17.25 2.73 5.45
C ALA A 78 -18.45 2.69 6.42
N ALA A 79 -19.69 2.70 5.91
CA ALA A 79 -20.90 2.59 6.73
C ALA A 79 -20.99 1.32 7.60
N ASN A 80 -20.34 0.23 7.21
CA ASN A 80 -20.30 -1.01 7.99
C ASN A 80 -19.23 -0.95 9.09
N ILE A 81 -18.06 -0.38 8.78
CA ILE A 81 -16.95 -0.23 9.73
C ILE A 81 -17.25 0.87 10.77
N ASN A 82 -17.92 1.95 10.36
CA ASN A 82 -18.29 3.06 11.22
C ASN A 82 -19.22 2.65 12.38
N LYS A 83 -19.89 1.49 12.30
CA LYS A 83 -20.67 0.93 13.43
C LYS A 83 -19.80 0.54 14.62
N PHE A 84 -18.52 0.29 14.37
CA PHE A 84 -17.54 -0.07 15.39
C PHE A 84 -16.78 1.15 15.90
N ILE A 85 -17.07 2.37 15.43
CA ILE A 85 -16.36 3.58 15.84
C ILE A 85 -17.27 4.40 16.77
N ASP A 86 -16.74 4.75 17.94
CA ASP A 86 -17.41 5.67 18.86
C ASP A 86 -17.26 7.10 18.32
N LYS A 87 -18.35 7.72 17.90
CA LYS A 87 -18.34 9.09 17.34
C LYS A 87 -17.88 10.17 18.33
N THR A 88 -18.03 9.93 19.63
CA THR A 88 -17.55 10.87 20.66
C THR A 88 -16.05 10.74 20.80
N ASN A 89 -15.55 9.50 20.77
CA ASN A 89 -14.15 9.22 21.06
C ASN A 89 -13.23 9.30 19.84
N GLY A 90 -13.79 9.02 18.67
CA GLY A 90 -13.10 8.94 17.39
C GLY A 90 -12.28 7.67 17.23
N LEU A 91 -11.53 7.65 16.14
CA LEU A 91 -10.62 6.61 15.68
C LEU A 91 -9.27 7.26 15.37
N ALA A 92 -8.18 6.63 15.82
CA ALA A 92 -6.84 6.95 15.33
C ALA A 92 -6.51 6.11 14.09
N ILE A 93 -6.16 6.76 12.99
CA ILE A 93 -5.87 6.11 11.71
C ILE A 93 -4.41 6.39 11.37
N PHE A 94 -3.62 5.34 11.22
CA PHE A 94 -2.22 5.42 10.85
C PHE A 94 -2.04 4.74 9.49
N VAL A 95 -1.61 5.50 8.50
CA VAL A 95 -1.38 4.99 7.15
C VAL A 95 -0.10 5.59 6.57
N ARG A 96 0.32 5.08 5.42
CA ARG A 96 1.42 5.66 4.64
C ARG A 96 0.91 6.09 3.28
N ASP A 97 1.19 7.33 2.90
CA ASP A 97 1.10 7.78 1.51
C ASP A 97 2.50 7.64 0.88
N GLY A 98 2.72 6.51 0.20
CA GLY A 98 4.07 6.12 -0.22
C GLY A 98 5.00 5.93 0.98
N TYR A 99 6.05 6.76 1.08
CA TYR A 99 6.98 6.74 2.21
C TYR A 99 6.55 7.65 3.37
N TYR A 100 5.49 8.43 3.20
CA TYR A 100 5.10 9.48 4.13
C TYR A 100 4.10 8.95 5.16
N PRO A 101 4.49 8.84 6.44
CA PRO A 101 3.62 8.32 7.49
C PRO A 101 2.61 9.39 7.94
N ILE A 102 1.33 9.04 7.94
CA ILE A 102 0.23 9.95 8.26
C ILE A 102 -0.52 9.41 9.48
N LEU A 103 -0.59 10.24 10.52
CA LEU A 103 -1.51 10.08 11.63
C LEU A 103 -2.73 10.98 11.43
N SER A 104 -3.90 10.36 11.44
CA SER A 104 -5.18 11.03 11.34
C SER A 104 -6.13 10.65 12.47
N PHE A 105 -7.04 11.56 12.78
CA PHE A 105 -8.11 11.33 13.74
C PHE A 105 -9.44 11.68 13.08
N SER A 106 -10.45 10.83 13.28
CA SER A 106 -11.75 10.98 12.64
C SER A 106 -12.85 10.31 13.48
N ASP A 107 -14.10 10.70 13.30
CA ASP A 107 -15.28 10.02 13.89
C ASP A 107 -15.81 8.87 13.01
N GLY A 108 -15.15 8.61 11.89
CA GLY A 108 -15.40 7.53 10.93
C GLY A 108 -14.19 7.21 10.06
N ILE A 109 -14.29 6.18 9.22
CA ILE A 109 -13.22 5.74 8.31
C ILE A 109 -13.38 6.24 6.87
N ASP A 110 -14.41 7.04 6.58
CA ASP A 110 -14.85 7.39 5.21
C ASP A 110 -13.72 7.95 4.34
N ASP A 111 -12.92 8.89 4.85
CA ASP A 111 -11.82 9.52 4.11
C ASP A 111 -10.60 8.60 3.92
N TRP A 112 -10.55 7.45 4.60
CA TRP A 112 -9.40 6.53 4.63
C TRP A 112 -9.73 5.10 4.18
N ILE A 113 -10.99 4.82 3.84
CA ILE A 113 -11.46 3.46 3.53
C ILE A 113 -10.67 2.82 2.38
N GLU A 114 -10.27 3.62 1.38
CA GLU A 114 -9.49 3.16 0.23
C GLU A 114 -8.10 2.64 0.63
N CYS A 115 -7.51 3.15 1.71
CA CYS A 115 -6.25 2.62 2.24
C CYS A 115 -6.37 1.19 2.78
N PHE A 116 -7.59 0.74 3.04
CA PHE A 116 -7.93 -0.54 3.62
C PHE A 116 -8.73 -1.45 2.67
N ASP A 117 -8.70 -1.16 1.36
CA ASP A 117 -9.35 -1.99 0.34
C ASP A 117 -8.57 -3.29 0.06
N PHE A 118 -8.60 -4.19 1.04
CA PHE A 118 -8.08 -5.55 0.91
C PHE A 118 -8.82 -6.50 1.84
N ARG A 119 -8.78 -7.79 1.50
CA ARG A 119 -9.40 -8.85 2.31
C ARG A 119 -8.41 -9.38 3.34
N ILE A 120 -8.94 -9.80 4.48
CA ILE A 120 -8.19 -10.35 5.61
C ILE A 120 -8.71 -11.75 5.95
N TYR A 121 -7.90 -12.54 6.66
CA TYR A 121 -8.32 -13.85 7.18
C TYR A 121 -9.39 -13.69 8.28
N ASP A 122 -10.29 -14.67 8.38
CA ASP A 122 -11.45 -14.66 9.28
C ASP A 122 -11.33 -15.60 10.50
N ASN A 123 -10.32 -16.48 10.52
CA ASN A 123 -10.07 -17.36 11.66
C ASN A 123 -9.47 -16.59 12.85
N VAL A 124 -10.29 -16.33 13.86
CA VAL A 124 -9.91 -15.59 15.08
C VAL A 124 -9.20 -16.50 16.08
N GLU A 125 -7.94 -16.18 16.40
CA GLU A 125 -7.09 -16.91 17.33
C GLU A 125 -6.55 -15.99 18.44
N PHE A 126 -6.61 -16.47 19.69
CA PHE A 126 -5.95 -15.79 20.80
C PHE A 126 -4.48 -16.20 20.83
N GLY A 127 -3.57 -15.23 20.78
CA GLY A 127 -2.14 -15.50 20.89
C GLY A 127 -1.28 -14.53 20.10
N LYS A 128 0.02 -14.84 20.06
CA LYS A 128 1.00 -14.04 19.34
C LYS A 128 0.79 -14.17 17.83
N PHE A 129 0.87 -13.04 17.12
CA PHE A 129 0.89 -13.02 15.65
C PHE A 129 2.05 -13.89 15.11
N PRO A 130 1.79 -14.72 14.08
CA PRO A 130 2.79 -15.65 13.53
C PRO A 130 3.99 -14.91 12.94
N LYS A 131 5.14 -15.58 12.96
CA LYS A 131 6.36 -15.05 12.37
C LYS A 131 6.24 -15.01 10.85
N TYR A 132 6.67 -13.91 10.25
CA TYR A 132 6.84 -13.80 8.81
C TYR A 132 8.07 -14.59 8.34
N LEU A 133 7.89 -15.44 7.33
CA LEU A 133 8.92 -16.30 6.75
C LEU A 133 9.50 -15.74 5.45
N GLY A 134 8.84 -14.76 4.83
CA GLY A 134 9.21 -14.22 3.53
C GLY A 134 8.36 -14.78 2.39
N ASP A 135 8.37 -14.10 1.25
CA ASP A 135 7.62 -14.47 0.03
C ASP A 135 6.09 -14.62 0.27
N GLY A 136 5.54 -13.74 1.10
CA GLY A 136 4.14 -13.77 1.52
C GLY A 136 3.80 -14.90 2.49
N GLU A 137 4.77 -15.66 3.01
CA GLU A 137 4.48 -16.78 3.90
C GLU A 137 4.65 -16.42 5.38
N PHE A 138 3.73 -16.95 6.19
CA PHE A 138 3.77 -16.88 7.65
C PHE A 138 3.71 -18.30 8.21
N GLU A 139 4.25 -18.52 9.41
CA GLU A 139 4.18 -19.82 10.09
C GLU A 139 2.74 -20.35 10.23
N LYS A 140 1.78 -19.42 10.38
CA LYS A 140 0.33 -19.67 10.39
C LYS A 140 -0.38 -18.49 9.74
N THR A 141 -1.64 -18.68 9.36
CA THR A 141 -2.52 -17.62 8.84
C THR A 141 -3.69 -17.44 9.78
N GLY A 142 -4.19 -16.21 9.91
CA GLY A 142 -5.33 -15.90 10.75
C GLY A 142 -5.35 -14.51 11.32
N PHE A 143 -6.43 -14.24 12.05
CA PHE A 143 -6.64 -13.02 12.80
C PHE A 143 -6.24 -13.27 14.25
N TYR A 144 -5.11 -12.72 14.68
CA TYR A 144 -4.55 -12.99 16.01
C TYR A 144 -4.81 -11.82 16.94
N TYR A 145 -5.33 -12.07 18.14
CA TYR A 145 -5.56 -11.02 19.14
C TYR A 145 -4.93 -11.33 20.49
N VAL A 146 -4.56 -10.27 21.20
CA VAL A 146 -3.96 -10.30 22.54
C VAL A 146 -4.55 -9.22 23.44
N LYS A 147 -4.50 -9.44 24.75
CA LYS A 147 -4.75 -8.37 25.73
C LYS A 147 -3.64 -7.31 25.63
N TYR A 148 -4.04 -6.04 25.55
CA TYR A 148 -3.17 -4.91 25.25
C TYR A 148 -3.41 -3.69 26.15
N GLN A 149 -3.81 -3.93 27.39
CA GLN A 149 -4.16 -2.88 28.35
C GLN A 149 -2.97 -1.99 28.72
N ASN A 150 -3.19 -0.67 28.75
CA ASN A 150 -2.22 0.37 29.14
C ASN A 150 -0.92 0.38 28.30
N LYS A 151 -0.98 -0.12 27.06
CA LYS A 151 0.18 -0.19 26.14
C LYS A 151 0.01 0.64 24.87
N PHE A 152 -1.20 1.09 24.57
CA PHE A 152 -1.46 1.89 23.37
C PHE A 152 -1.10 3.34 23.64
N SER A 153 -0.18 3.88 22.84
CA SER A 153 0.26 5.28 22.90
C SER A 153 0.21 5.88 21.50
N LEU A 154 -0.36 7.08 21.37
CA LEU A 154 -0.35 7.83 20.11
C LEU A 154 1.07 8.28 19.71
N ASP A 155 2.03 8.23 20.64
CA ASP A 155 3.43 8.59 20.38
C ASP A 155 4.25 7.42 19.82
N ASP A 156 3.73 6.19 19.88
CA ASP A 156 4.41 5.02 19.30
C ASP A 156 4.35 5.01 17.77
N PHE A 157 3.54 5.89 17.17
CA PHE A 157 3.33 5.95 15.73
C PHE A 157 4.14 7.07 15.10
N ASP A 158 4.80 6.75 14.00
CA ASP A 158 5.51 7.72 13.18
C ASP A 158 4.50 8.74 12.62
N ASP A 159 4.66 9.98 13.03
CA ASP A 159 3.85 11.13 12.66
C ASP A 159 4.76 12.23 12.07
N THR A 160 5.91 11.86 11.50
CA THR A 160 6.88 12.85 11.01
C THR A 160 6.36 13.67 9.83
N TYR A 161 5.45 13.13 9.02
CA TYR A 161 4.92 13.86 7.86
C TYR A 161 3.66 14.67 8.18
N SER A 162 2.71 14.11 8.93
CA SER A 162 1.56 14.90 9.41
C SER A 162 1.95 15.89 10.51
N ASN A 163 3.00 15.59 11.28
CA ASN A 163 3.65 16.46 12.27
C ASN A 163 2.64 17.12 13.22
N ARG A 164 1.73 16.31 13.79
CA ARG A 164 0.70 16.84 14.71
C ARG A 164 1.34 17.25 16.04
N SER A 165 1.00 18.44 16.49
CA SER A 165 1.39 18.95 17.79
C SER A 165 0.69 18.19 18.94
N ASP A 166 1.27 18.26 20.14
CA ASP A 166 0.66 17.63 21.32
C ASP A 166 -0.75 18.15 21.61
N GLU A 167 -1.01 19.45 21.38
CA GLU A 167 -2.34 20.03 21.57
C GLU A 167 -3.36 19.48 20.56
N GLU A 168 -2.93 19.09 19.34
CA GLU A 168 -3.80 18.41 18.37
C GLU A 168 -4.06 16.95 18.73
N LYS A 169 -3.12 16.28 19.41
CA LYS A 169 -3.29 14.89 19.88
C LYS A 169 -4.08 14.81 21.18
N LYS A 170 -4.01 15.83 22.03
CA LYS A 170 -4.58 15.88 23.40
C LYS A 170 -6.06 15.47 23.48
N PRO A 171 -6.96 15.90 22.57
CA PRO A 171 -8.35 15.43 22.60
C PRO A 171 -8.45 13.91 22.43
N PHE A 172 -7.55 13.28 21.67
CA PHE A 172 -7.60 11.86 21.32
C PHE A 172 -6.83 10.96 22.30
N ARG A 173 -6.06 11.53 23.24
CA ARG A 173 -5.31 10.77 24.27
C ARG A 173 -6.18 9.87 25.16
N GLN A 174 -7.49 10.09 25.22
CA GLN A 174 -8.39 9.14 25.88
C GLN A 174 -8.41 7.75 25.21
N LEU A 175 -8.12 7.65 23.91
CA LEU A 175 -8.04 6.39 23.17
C LEU A 175 -6.98 5.46 23.78
N GLU A 176 -5.87 6.02 24.28
CA GLU A 176 -4.80 5.33 25.02
C GLU A 176 -5.31 4.61 26.27
N LYS A 177 -6.29 5.20 26.95
CA LYS A 177 -6.90 4.64 28.17
C LYS A 177 -7.98 3.61 27.86
N LEU A 178 -8.64 3.73 26.71
CA LEU A 178 -9.75 2.86 26.31
C LEU A 178 -9.26 1.55 25.67
N CYS A 179 -8.10 1.55 25.04
CA CYS A 179 -7.54 0.38 24.37
C CYS A 179 -7.18 -0.73 25.37
N ASN A 180 -7.79 -1.90 25.22
CA ASN A 180 -7.50 -3.08 26.03
C ASN A 180 -7.23 -4.35 25.19
N TYR A 181 -7.42 -4.32 23.87
CA TYR A 181 -7.06 -5.39 22.95
C TYR A 181 -6.32 -4.87 21.71
N ARG A 182 -5.40 -5.68 21.22
CA ARG A 182 -4.74 -5.51 19.92
C ARG A 182 -4.99 -6.76 19.10
N ALA A 183 -5.23 -6.59 17.82
CA ALA A 183 -5.25 -7.67 16.85
C ALA A 183 -4.36 -7.37 15.65
N ASP A 184 -3.72 -8.39 15.11
CA ASP A 184 -2.90 -8.34 13.93
C ASP A 184 -3.42 -9.41 12.94
N VAL A 185 -3.56 -9.07 11.66
CA VAL A 185 -4.03 -9.98 10.61
C VAL A 185 -3.33 -9.69 9.29
N MET A 186 -2.90 -10.74 8.60
CA MET A 186 -2.35 -10.61 7.25
C MET A 186 -3.47 -10.50 6.21
N SER A 187 -3.20 -9.79 5.12
CA SER A 187 -4.09 -9.76 3.97
C SER A 187 -4.12 -11.11 3.26
N LEU A 188 -5.21 -11.42 2.54
CA LEU A 188 -5.34 -12.68 1.79
C LEU A 188 -4.34 -12.78 0.65
N ASP A 189 -3.96 -11.65 0.04
CA ASP A 189 -2.89 -11.56 -0.96
C ASP A 189 -1.48 -11.61 -0.33
N LYS A 190 -1.40 -11.69 1.01
CA LYS A 190 -0.18 -11.83 1.81
C LYS A 190 0.82 -10.68 1.66
N SER A 191 0.39 -9.55 1.08
CA SER A 191 1.25 -8.40 0.83
C SER A 191 1.32 -7.44 2.03
N ARG A 192 0.38 -7.53 2.97
CA ARG A 192 0.18 -6.56 4.05
C ARG A 192 -0.18 -7.23 5.36
N VAL A 193 0.07 -6.49 6.44
CA VAL A 193 -0.41 -6.76 7.79
C VAL A 193 -1.25 -5.58 8.25
N LEU A 194 -2.47 -5.87 8.70
CA LEU A 194 -3.37 -4.93 9.34
C LEU A 194 -3.27 -5.11 10.86
N THR A 195 -3.03 -4.01 11.57
CA THR A 195 -3.07 -3.98 13.04
C THR A 195 -4.25 -3.13 13.49
N LEU A 196 -5.03 -3.66 14.42
CA LEU A 196 -6.27 -3.10 14.94
C LEU A 196 -6.17 -2.99 16.45
N TYR A 197 -6.66 -1.87 16.99
CA TYR A 197 -6.70 -1.60 18.41
C TYR A 197 -8.15 -1.45 18.83
N PHE A 198 -8.56 -2.17 19.86
CA PHE A 198 -9.95 -2.21 20.30
C PHE A 198 -10.08 -1.85 21.78
N SER A 199 -11.22 -1.24 22.09
CA SER A 199 -11.80 -1.18 23.43
C SER A 199 -12.91 -2.22 23.47
N ILE A 200 -12.74 -3.31 24.20
CA ILE A 200 -13.71 -4.41 24.29
C ILE A 200 -14.06 -4.62 25.76
N TYR A 201 -15.15 -3.98 26.18
CA TYR A 201 -15.79 -4.15 27.47
C TYR A 201 -17.23 -4.61 27.28
N LYS A 202 -17.86 -5.10 28.35
CA LYS A 202 -19.16 -5.78 28.25
C LYS A 202 -20.21 -4.97 27.50
N ASN A 203 -20.29 -3.67 27.81
CA ASN A 203 -21.27 -2.75 27.22
C ASN A 203 -20.68 -1.79 26.18
N ASN A 204 -19.37 -1.80 25.97
CA ASN A 204 -18.67 -0.84 25.12
C ASN A 204 -17.62 -1.58 24.28
N LYS A 205 -17.88 -1.76 22.98
CA LYS A 205 -16.98 -2.46 22.06
C LYS A 205 -16.74 -1.61 20.81
N TYR A 206 -15.53 -1.06 20.69
CA TYR A 206 -15.20 -0.10 19.64
C TYR A 206 -13.78 -0.32 19.09
N LEU A 207 -13.59 0.02 17.82
CA LEU A 207 -12.30 0.24 17.19
C LEU A 207 -11.75 1.59 17.66
N VAL A 208 -10.52 1.57 18.17
CA VAL A 208 -9.81 2.70 18.78
C VAL A 208 -8.69 3.19 17.87
N GLY A 209 -8.05 2.26 17.16
CA GLY A 209 -6.97 2.57 16.24
C GLY A 209 -6.86 1.54 15.12
N ILE A 210 -6.35 1.97 13.96
CA ILE A 210 -6.10 1.09 12.82
C ILE A 210 -4.80 1.50 12.11
N THR A 211 -3.97 0.52 11.77
CA THR A 211 -2.78 0.73 10.95
C THR A 211 -2.57 -0.43 9.97
N GLN A 212 -1.88 -0.16 8.87
CA GLN A 212 -1.43 -1.19 7.95
C GLN A 212 0.03 -0.98 7.56
N ASP A 213 0.77 -2.07 7.39
CA ASP A 213 2.11 -2.07 6.84
C ASP A 213 2.20 -3.15 5.74
N SER A 214 3.03 -2.89 4.74
CA SER A 214 3.42 -3.94 3.78
C SER A 214 4.43 -4.88 4.43
N VAL A 215 4.45 -6.14 4.02
CA VAL A 215 5.51 -7.06 4.45
C VAL A 215 6.86 -6.65 3.85
N ASP A 216 7.96 -7.00 4.54
CA ASP A 216 9.30 -6.47 4.29
C ASP A 216 9.81 -6.66 2.85
N ASP A 217 9.40 -7.74 2.20
CA ASP A 217 9.84 -8.14 0.86
C ASP A 217 8.72 -8.03 -0.18
N VAL A 218 7.66 -7.23 0.08
CA VAL A 218 6.47 -7.10 -0.80
C VAL A 218 6.81 -6.86 -2.27
N LEU A 219 7.91 -6.15 -2.57
CA LEU A 219 8.37 -5.86 -3.93
C LEU A 219 8.95 -7.06 -4.66
N TYR A 220 9.21 -8.16 -3.96
CA TYR A 220 9.89 -9.36 -4.42
C TYR A 220 9.05 -10.63 -4.23
N ILE A 221 7.81 -10.51 -3.75
CA ILE A 221 6.91 -11.66 -3.59
C ILE A 221 6.50 -12.16 -4.98
N ASP A 222 6.67 -13.46 -5.21
CA ASP A 222 6.22 -14.11 -6.43
C ASP A 222 6.01 -15.59 -6.18
N GLN A 223 4.84 -15.99 -5.69
CA GLN A 223 4.61 -17.37 -5.27
C GLN A 223 4.64 -18.38 -6.43
N GLU A 224 4.62 -17.93 -7.68
CA GLU A 224 4.66 -18.78 -8.87
C GLU A 224 6.11 -19.11 -9.27
N ASN A 225 7.04 -18.19 -9.05
CA ASN A 225 8.43 -18.40 -9.41
C ASN A 225 9.21 -19.21 -8.36
N GLU A 226 9.98 -20.19 -8.83
CA GLU A 226 10.90 -20.94 -7.98
C GLU A 226 12.07 -20.06 -7.51
N PHE A 227 12.64 -20.42 -6.36
CA PHE A 227 13.84 -19.76 -5.87
C PHE A 227 15.05 -20.12 -6.72
N VAL A 228 15.82 -19.11 -7.11
CA VAL A 228 17.07 -19.26 -7.85
C VAL A 228 18.27 -19.00 -6.94
N PRO A 229 19.37 -19.77 -7.07
CA PRO A 229 20.56 -19.56 -6.27
C PRO A 229 21.24 -18.24 -6.67
N ILE A 230 21.46 -17.35 -5.70
CA ILE A 230 22.20 -16.09 -5.85
C ILE A 230 23.15 -15.83 -4.68
N ASP A 231 23.55 -16.88 -3.95
CA ASP A 231 24.40 -16.78 -2.78
C ASP A 231 25.84 -16.38 -3.15
N THR A 232 26.31 -16.73 -4.35
CA THR A 232 27.65 -16.38 -4.87
C THR A 232 27.58 -15.58 -6.17
N GLU A 233 28.66 -14.87 -6.51
CA GLU A 233 28.76 -14.19 -7.81
C GLU A 233 28.70 -15.20 -8.97
N GLU A 234 29.37 -16.34 -8.85
CA GLU A 234 29.33 -17.43 -9.85
C GLU A 234 27.91 -17.95 -10.11
N GLN A 235 27.08 -18.07 -9.07
CA GLN A 235 25.69 -18.48 -9.22
C GLN A 235 24.87 -17.44 -9.99
N VAL A 236 25.10 -16.15 -9.72
CA VAL A 236 24.48 -15.06 -10.48
C VAL A 236 24.93 -15.06 -11.94
N GLU A 237 26.24 -15.20 -12.20
CA GLU A 237 26.78 -15.29 -13.57
C GLU A 237 26.19 -16.47 -14.33
N THR A 238 26.08 -17.63 -13.68
CA THR A 238 25.45 -18.82 -14.24
C THR A 238 23.96 -18.58 -14.52
N PHE A 239 23.25 -17.90 -13.62
CA PHE A 239 21.85 -17.54 -13.84
C PHE A 239 21.68 -16.59 -15.03
N LEU A 240 22.48 -15.53 -15.12
CA LEU A 240 22.40 -14.53 -16.18
C LEU A 240 22.86 -15.06 -17.53
N SER A 241 23.80 -16.00 -17.58
CA SER A 241 24.19 -16.65 -18.83
C SER A 241 23.08 -17.55 -19.40
N ASN A 242 22.29 -18.18 -18.54
CA ASN A 242 21.15 -18.99 -18.95
C ASN A 242 19.87 -18.17 -19.21
N ASN A 243 19.82 -16.92 -18.74
CA ASN A 243 18.65 -16.05 -18.86
C ASN A 243 19.12 -14.68 -19.35
N ARG A 244 19.20 -14.52 -20.67
CA ARG A 244 19.82 -13.35 -21.30
C ARG A 244 18.88 -12.16 -21.46
N ARG A 245 17.57 -12.35 -21.27
CA ARG A 245 16.57 -11.30 -21.47
C ARG A 245 15.49 -11.33 -20.40
N PHE A 246 15.22 -10.16 -19.84
CA PHE A 246 14.18 -9.93 -18.85
C PHE A 246 13.26 -8.82 -19.35
N CYS A 247 11.95 -8.99 -19.17
CA CYS A 247 10.90 -8.13 -19.69
C CYS A 247 10.00 -7.64 -18.55
N ASP A 248 9.69 -6.35 -18.57
CA ASP A 248 8.57 -5.74 -17.87
C ASP A 248 7.49 -5.44 -18.91
N VAL A 249 6.52 -6.34 -19.02
CA VAL A 249 5.46 -6.26 -20.04
C VAL A 249 4.56 -5.04 -19.82
N ALA A 250 4.31 -4.67 -18.56
CA ALA A 250 3.41 -3.57 -18.21
C ALA A 250 3.99 -2.22 -18.66
N ASN A 251 5.30 -2.02 -18.45
CA ASN A 251 5.98 -0.79 -18.80
C ASN A 251 6.67 -0.85 -20.18
N LYS A 252 6.48 -1.94 -20.94
CA LYS A 252 7.17 -2.20 -22.23
C LYS A 252 8.68 -2.03 -22.13
N ALA A 253 9.25 -2.47 -21.03
CA ALA A 253 10.66 -2.31 -20.73
C ALA A 253 11.38 -3.67 -20.66
N TYR A 254 12.71 -3.67 -20.79
CA TYR A 254 13.52 -4.86 -20.72
C TYR A 254 14.95 -4.59 -20.24
N VAL A 255 15.61 -5.67 -19.82
CA VAL A 255 17.06 -5.81 -19.68
C VAL A 255 17.49 -6.90 -20.66
N ASP A 256 18.33 -6.56 -21.63
CA ASP A 256 18.81 -7.48 -22.66
C ASP A 256 20.33 -7.57 -22.63
N PHE A 257 20.85 -8.71 -22.17
CA PHE A 257 22.29 -8.97 -22.06
C PHE A 257 22.96 -9.31 -23.39
N ASP A 258 22.20 -9.72 -24.41
CA ASP A 258 22.73 -10.02 -25.74
C ASP A 258 22.94 -8.74 -26.53
N LYS A 259 21.98 -7.82 -26.45
CA LYS A 259 22.11 -6.47 -27.01
C LYS A 259 22.88 -5.50 -26.11
N LYS A 260 23.05 -5.87 -24.83
CA LYS A 260 23.66 -5.06 -23.78
C LYS A 260 22.98 -3.70 -23.59
N GLU A 261 21.68 -3.72 -23.41
CA GLU A 261 20.86 -2.52 -23.22
C GLU A 261 19.76 -2.71 -22.18
N ILE A 262 19.37 -1.60 -21.55
CA ILE A 262 18.29 -1.52 -20.57
C ILE A 262 17.34 -0.41 -20.98
N THR A 263 16.04 -0.67 -21.01
CA THR A 263 15.04 0.40 -21.17
C THR A 263 14.41 0.74 -19.82
N TYR A 264 14.30 2.04 -19.55
CA TYR A 264 13.75 2.60 -18.31
C TYR A 264 13.07 3.94 -18.65
N TRP A 265 12.02 4.33 -17.91
CA TRP A 265 11.26 5.57 -18.19
C TRP A 265 12.17 6.79 -18.43
N ASP A 266 13.20 6.93 -17.57
CA ASP A 266 14.06 8.10 -17.54
C ASP A 266 15.05 8.16 -18.72
N PHE A 267 15.18 7.09 -19.53
CA PHE A 267 16.07 7.07 -20.70
C PHE A 267 15.38 7.56 -22.00
N GLY A 268 14.10 7.93 -21.93
CA GLY A 268 13.34 8.41 -23.08
C GLY A 268 13.17 7.33 -24.16
N ASP A 269 13.39 7.70 -25.43
CA ASP A 269 13.29 6.78 -26.58
C ASP A 269 14.57 5.93 -26.79
N HIS A 270 15.62 6.15 -25.98
CA HIS A 270 16.90 5.49 -26.16
C HIS A 270 17.18 4.51 -25.01
N PRO A 271 17.43 3.22 -25.27
CA PRO A 271 17.91 2.31 -24.25
C PRO A 271 19.25 2.77 -23.66
N TYR A 272 19.47 2.52 -22.37
CA TYR A 272 20.78 2.67 -21.71
C TYR A 272 21.71 1.54 -22.15
N PRO A 273 22.77 1.82 -22.93
CA PRO A 273 23.73 0.81 -23.32
C PRO A 273 24.67 0.50 -22.14
N PHE A 274 25.08 -0.77 -22.01
CA PHE A 274 26.10 -1.17 -21.05
C PHE A 274 27.17 -2.04 -21.70
N SER A 275 28.35 -2.06 -21.09
CA SER A 275 29.51 -2.82 -21.58
C SER A 275 29.89 -3.96 -20.66
N ASN A 276 29.78 -3.72 -19.34
CA ASN A 276 29.92 -4.69 -18.27
C ASN A 276 28.87 -4.44 -17.16
N TYR A 277 28.87 -5.32 -16.16
CA TYR A 277 28.19 -5.09 -14.89
C TYR A 277 29.05 -5.59 -13.72
N LYS A 278 28.73 -5.14 -12.51
CA LYS A 278 29.29 -5.61 -11.25
C LYS A 278 28.19 -6.18 -10.37
N ILE A 279 28.45 -7.36 -9.82
CA ILE A 279 27.57 -8.03 -8.87
C ILE A 279 27.93 -7.55 -7.46
N GLY A 280 26.97 -6.99 -6.74
CA GLY A 280 27.11 -6.54 -5.35
C GLY A 280 26.95 -7.69 -4.34
N PRO A 281 27.12 -7.41 -3.04
CA PRO A 281 26.95 -8.40 -1.97
C PRO A 281 25.49 -8.88 -1.85
N VAL A 282 25.30 -10.06 -1.26
CA VAL A 282 23.96 -10.57 -0.91
C VAL A 282 23.39 -9.74 0.23
N ASN A 283 22.17 -9.27 0.07
CA ASN A 283 21.36 -8.69 1.12
C ASN A 283 20.17 -9.62 1.42
N VAL A 284 19.99 -9.97 2.69
CA VAL A 284 18.86 -10.78 3.15
C VAL A 284 17.74 -9.84 3.57
N ILE A 285 16.60 -9.88 2.86
CA ILE A 285 15.46 -8.99 3.13
C ILE A 285 14.49 -9.66 4.12
N SER A 286 14.25 -10.96 3.95
CA SER A 286 13.45 -11.78 4.84
C SER A 286 14.09 -13.17 4.99
N ALA A 287 13.48 -14.08 5.77
CA ALA A 287 14.06 -15.41 5.95
C ALA A 287 14.14 -16.22 4.64
N LYS A 288 13.30 -15.90 3.64
CA LYS A 288 13.29 -16.53 2.31
C LYS A 288 13.84 -15.64 1.19
N ILE A 289 13.64 -14.33 1.24
CA ILE A 289 14.02 -13.44 0.14
C ILE A 289 15.42 -12.85 0.34
N LYS A 290 16.24 -13.01 -0.70
CA LYS A 290 17.57 -12.42 -0.85
C LYS A 290 17.61 -11.57 -2.10
N ILE A 291 18.42 -10.52 -2.09
CA ILE A 291 18.67 -9.68 -3.26
C ILE A 291 20.16 -9.42 -3.45
N ARG A 292 20.56 -9.12 -4.68
CA ARG A 292 21.87 -8.55 -5.02
C ARG A 292 21.69 -7.32 -5.90
N ASP A 293 22.45 -6.28 -5.59
CA ASP A 293 22.53 -5.09 -6.44
C ASP A 293 23.44 -5.41 -7.64
N ILE A 294 22.93 -5.25 -8.85
CA ILE A 294 23.68 -5.41 -10.10
C ILE A 294 23.84 -4.03 -10.71
N LYS A 295 25.08 -3.51 -10.73
CA LYS A 295 25.42 -2.20 -11.29
C LYS A 295 25.93 -2.38 -12.72
N PHE A 296 25.24 -1.81 -13.70
CA PHE A 296 25.58 -1.83 -15.12
C PHE A 296 26.36 -0.57 -15.48
N PHE A 297 27.41 -0.70 -16.29
CA PHE A 297 28.30 0.41 -16.63
C PHE A 297 28.36 0.65 -18.14
N ASN A 298 28.21 1.90 -18.54
CA ASN A 298 28.38 2.36 -19.91
C ASN A 298 29.88 2.61 -20.23
N LEU A 299 30.26 2.47 -21.50
CA LEU A 299 31.61 2.77 -21.99
C LEU A 299 31.91 4.27 -21.77
N GLY A 300 32.87 4.57 -20.89
CA GLY A 300 33.30 5.93 -20.57
C GLY A 300 32.66 6.55 -19.33
N GLU A 301 31.73 5.86 -18.66
CA GLU A 301 31.04 6.31 -17.43
C GLU A 301 31.20 5.26 -16.31
N GLU A 302 32.45 4.89 -16.02
CA GLU A 302 32.75 3.82 -15.04
C GLU A 302 32.33 4.18 -13.59
N ASP A 303 32.17 5.47 -13.28
CA ASP A 303 31.70 5.92 -11.96
C ASP A 303 30.16 6.01 -11.86
N GLU A 304 29.47 6.28 -12.97
CA GLU A 304 28.01 6.51 -13.06
C GLU A 304 27.27 5.32 -13.69
N GLY A 305 27.24 4.19 -12.98
CA GLY A 305 26.48 3.02 -13.40
C GLY A 305 25.01 3.03 -12.96
N PHE A 306 24.17 2.32 -13.70
CA PHE A 306 22.76 2.10 -13.38
C PHE A 306 22.58 0.82 -12.55
N THR A 307 21.89 0.89 -11.41
CA THR A 307 21.73 -0.26 -10.50
C THR A 307 20.33 -0.84 -10.54
N LEU A 308 20.22 -2.15 -10.75
CA LEU A 308 19.02 -2.93 -10.55
C LEU A 308 19.22 -3.96 -9.42
N LYS A 309 18.12 -4.45 -8.84
CA LYS A 309 18.13 -5.46 -7.78
C LYS A 309 17.67 -6.78 -8.32
N LEU A 310 18.55 -7.78 -8.35
CA LEU A 310 18.19 -9.15 -8.68
C LEU A 310 17.74 -9.86 -7.40
N SER A 311 16.49 -10.31 -7.34
CA SER A 311 16.01 -11.15 -6.24
C SER A 311 16.31 -12.62 -6.49
N ASN A 312 16.32 -13.43 -5.43
CA ASN A 312 16.37 -14.88 -5.52
C ASN A 312 15.05 -15.50 -6.05
N LYS A 313 14.14 -14.70 -6.59
CA LYS A 313 13.01 -15.12 -7.43
C LYS A 313 13.32 -14.98 -8.93
N GLY A 314 14.54 -14.57 -9.27
CA GLY A 314 15.01 -14.47 -10.65
C GLY A 314 14.49 -13.25 -11.40
N VAL A 315 14.10 -12.21 -10.66
CA VAL A 315 13.47 -11.00 -11.17
C VAL A 315 14.35 -9.81 -10.84
N PHE A 316 14.54 -8.91 -11.80
CA PHE A 316 15.14 -7.61 -11.55
C PHE A 316 14.08 -6.60 -11.15
N SER A 317 14.39 -5.76 -10.18
CA SER A 317 13.56 -4.60 -9.86
C SER A 317 14.38 -3.32 -9.73
N SER A 318 13.72 -2.19 -9.96
CA SER A 318 14.22 -0.87 -9.58
C SER A 318 13.37 -0.29 -8.45
N TYR A 319 13.99 0.48 -7.57
CA TYR A 319 13.22 1.24 -6.59
C TYR A 319 12.41 2.35 -7.28
N ARG A 320 11.19 2.55 -6.77
CA ARG A 320 10.35 3.68 -7.16
C ARG A 320 11.00 4.99 -6.74
N MET A 321 11.36 5.83 -7.70
CA MET A 321 11.85 7.19 -7.44
C MET A 321 10.74 8.22 -7.69
N GLY A 322 10.10 8.71 -6.63
CA GLY A 322 9.02 9.70 -6.71
C GLY A 322 7.78 9.15 -7.46
N ALA A 323 7.26 9.91 -8.42
CA ALA A 323 6.08 9.54 -9.20
C ALA A 323 6.34 8.46 -10.26
N ARG A 324 7.59 8.01 -10.43
CA ARG A 324 7.96 7.02 -11.46
C ARG A 324 7.29 5.67 -11.23
N PRO A 325 6.99 4.90 -12.29
CA PRO A 325 6.52 3.53 -12.12
C PRO A 325 7.63 2.67 -11.50
N GLN A 326 7.22 1.65 -10.75
CA GLN A 326 8.12 0.58 -10.36
C GLN A 326 8.35 -0.34 -11.56
N TYR A 327 9.60 -0.72 -11.79
CA TYR A 327 9.97 -1.67 -12.83
C TYR A 327 10.24 -3.04 -12.24
N ILE A 328 9.65 -4.06 -12.85
CA ILE A 328 9.81 -5.47 -12.47
C ILE A 328 10.08 -6.25 -13.76
N TYR A 329 11.34 -6.64 -13.97
CA TYR A 329 11.76 -7.39 -15.14
C TYR A 329 11.87 -8.87 -14.78
N ALA A 330 10.87 -9.64 -15.19
CA ALA A 330 10.88 -11.10 -15.10
C ALA A 330 11.48 -11.72 -16.37
N LYS A 331 11.77 -13.02 -16.37
CA LYS A 331 12.20 -13.71 -17.60
C LYS A 331 11.15 -13.50 -18.69
N CYS A 332 11.59 -13.15 -19.90
CA CYS A 332 10.67 -13.06 -21.03
C CYS A 332 10.17 -14.47 -21.38
N ASN A 333 8.87 -14.61 -21.62
CA ASN A 333 8.28 -15.85 -22.14
C ASN A 333 8.64 -16.09 -23.61
#